data_AF-A0A843XDE2-F1
#
_entry.id   AF-A0A843XDE2-F1
#
_cell.length_a   1.000
_cell.length_b   1.000
_cell.length_c   1.000
_cell.angle_alpha   90.00
_cell.angle_beta   90.00
_cell.angle_gamma   90.00
#
_symmetry.space_group_name_H-M   'P 1'
#
loop_
_entity.id
_entity.type
_entity.pdbx_description
1 polymer ?
#
loop_
_entity_poly.entity_id
_entity_poly.type
_entity_poly.pdbx_seq_one_letter_code
_entity_poly.pdbx_strand_id
1 'polypeptide(L)'
;NLAAERRHLNDQARSTLHLRQSSSEQCRAYGYLLSYMWADDVSVREVLGIHKGSIGNWMRCSNILNYSVNVTSVLPYHLSLTSGGYQALVYRFTRTYSNNLTFATVKGGGHTAPEYRPKECLAMLDRWMSGSPL
;
A
#
# COMPACT_ATOMS: atom_id res chain seq x y z
N ASN A 1 -23.69 -21.95 21.57
CA ASN A 1 -24.64 -21.40 20.58
C ASN A 1 -24.40 -19.93 20.40
N LEU A 2 -23.76 -19.57 19.28
CA LEU A 2 -23.94 -18.37 18.44
C LEU A 2 -22.71 -18.28 17.53
N ALA A 3 -22.77 -19.03 16.43
CA ALA A 3 -21.83 -18.91 15.32
C ALA A 3 -22.16 -17.61 14.58
N ALA A 4 -21.18 -16.72 14.42
CA ALA A 4 -21.33 -15.54 13.60
C ALA A 4 -21.32 -15.96 12.11
N GLU A 5 -22.49 -15.89 11.47
CA GLU A 5 -22.67 -16.08 10.04
C GLU A 5 -21.86 -15.05 9.25
N ARG A 6 -20.93 -15.53 8.40
CA ARG A 6 -20.22 -14.72 7.42
C ARG A 6 -21.12 -14.54 6.20
N ARG A 7 -21.62 -13.31 5.98
CA ARG A 7 -22.27 -12.94 4.72
C ARG A 7 -21.19 -12.66 3.67
N HIS A 8 -21.09 -13.55 2.68
CA HIS A 8 -20.29 -13.33 1.47
C HIS A 8 -21.11 -12.55 0.45
N LEU A 9 -20.56 -11.45 -0.04
CA LEU A 9 -21.07 -10.77 -1.24
C LEU A 9 -20.47 -11.48 -2.45
N ASN A 10 -21.28 -12.33 -3.08
CA ASN A 10 -21.03 -12.79 -4.44
C ASN A 10 -21.28 -11.62 -5.37
N ASP A 11 -20.26 -11.23 -6.15
CA ASP A 11 -20.51 -10.45 -7.34
C ASP A 11 -19.83 -11.11 -8.54
N GLN A 12 -20.67 -11.43 -9.52
CA GLN A 12 -20.42 -12.36 -10.60
C GLN A 12 -20.06 -11.54 -11.84
N ALA A 13 -18.76 -11.26 -12.03
CA ALA A 13 -18.26 -10.67 -13.27
C ALA A 13 -17.55 -11.73 -14.11
N ARG A 14 -18.20 -12.14 -15.21
CA ARG A 14 -17.69 -13.09 -16.20
C ARG A 14 -16.82 -12.40 -17.25
N SER A 15 -15.62 -12.97 -17.45
CA SER A 15 -14.92 -13.21 -18.75
C SER A 15 -14.31 -11.97 -19.46
N THR A 16 -13.10 -11.94 -20.04
CA THR A 16 -12.00 -12.89 -20.25
C THR A 16 -10.75 -12.06 -20.62
N LEU A 17 -9.61 -12.30 -19.99
CA LEU A 17 -8.30 -12.11 -20.63
C LEU A 17 -7.39 -13.21 -20.10
N HIS A 18 -7.25 -14.29 -20.87
CA HIS A 18 -6.34 -15.38 -20.56
C HIS A 18 -4.89 -14.91 -20.80
N LEU A 19 -4.36 -14.11 -19.89
CA LEU A 19 -2.92 -13.98 -19.74
C LEU A 19 -2.45 -15.22 -19.00
N ARG A 20 -1.80 -16.10 -19.77
CA ARG A 20 -1.08 -17.30 -19.34
C ARG A 20 -0.39 -17.02 -18.00
N GLN A 21 -0.74 -17.80 -16.97
CA GLN A 21 -0.15 -17.71 -15.63
C GLN A 21 1.34 -17.99 -15.74
N SER A 22 2.08 -16.91 -15.87
CA SER A 22 3.51 -16.86 -15.74
C SER A 22 3.77 -16.70 -14.22
N SER A 23 4.86 -17.29 -13.71
CA SER A 23 5.11 -17.46 -12.27
C SER A 23 4.88 -16.16 -11.47
N SER A 24 4.47 -16.26 -10.21
CA SER A 24 4.09 -15.11 -9.36
C SER A 24 5.12 -13.97 -9.25
N GLU A 25 6.37 -14.22 -9.65
CA GLU A 25 7.45 -13.23 -9.75
C GLU A 25 7.33 -12.32 -10.99
N GLN A 26 6.80 -12.85 -12.10
CA GLN A 26 6.65 -12.14 -13.38
C GLN A 26 5.54 -11.07 -13.34
N CYS A 27 4.51 -11.23 -12.50
CA CYS A 27 3.45 -10.21 -12.36
C CYS A 27 3.94 -8.88 -11.76
N ARG A 28 4.88 -8.91 -10.79
CA ARG A 28 5.42 -7.66 -10.20
C ARG A 28 6.44 -6.98 -11.11
N ALA A 29 7.32 -7.76 -11.72
CA ALA A 29 8.33 -7.23 -12.63
C ALA A 29 7.70 -6.52 -13.84
N TYR A 30 6.59 -7.05 -14.35
CA TYR A 30 5.85 -6.40 -15.44
C TYR A 30 5.26 -5.05 -15.04
N GLY A 31 4.64 -4.96 -13.86
CA GLY A 31 4.16 -3.68 -13.33
C GLY A 31 5.27 -2.64 -13.20
N TYR A 32 6.47 -3.07 -12.78
CA TYR A 32 7.64 -2.20 -12.69
C TYR A 32 8.10 -1.67 -14.05
N LEU A 33 8.14 -2.53 -15.07
CA LEU A 33 8.47 -2.14 -16.44
C LEU A 33 7.49 -1.09 -16.97
N LEU A 34 6.19 -1.33 -16.80
CA LEU A 34 5.16 -0.37 -17.21
C LEU A 34 5.30 0.97 -16.50
N SER A 35 5.65 0.99 -15.21
CA SER A 35 5.89 2.24 -14.49
C SER A 35 7.04 3.05 -15.10
N TYR A 36 8.15 2.39 -15.50
CA TYR A 36 9.28 3.08 -16.14
C TYR A 36 8.87 3.64 -17.50
N MET A 37 8.20 2.84 -18.33
CA MET A 37 7.74 3.29 -19.65
C MET A 37 6.79 4.48 -19.55
N TRP A 38 5.86 4.45 -18.60
CA TRP A 38 4.90 5.53 -18.39
C TRP A 38 5.57 6.78 -17.81
N ALA A 39 6.43 6.64 -16.80
CA ALA A 39 7.06 7.78 -16.13
C ALA A 39 8.10 8.50 -17.01
N ASP A 40 8.73 7.79 -17.94
CA ASP A 40 9.69 8.35 -18.90
C ASP A 40 9.06 8.81 -20.22
N ASP A 41 7.76 8.60 -20.42
CA ASP A 41 7.05 9.12 -21.58
C ASP A 41 7.08 10.65 -21.60
N VAL A 42 7.45 11.22 -22.76
CA VAL A 42 7.65 12.68 -22.91
C VAL A 42 6.35 13.45 -22.68
N SER A 43 5.21 12.92 -23.13
CA SER A 43 3.91 13.57 -22.97
C SER A 43 3.46 13.53 -21.51
N VAL A 44 3.70 12.42 -20.81
CA VAL A 44 3.44 12.30 -19.37
C VAL A 44 4.30 13.30 -18.60
N ARG A 45 5.60 13.37 -18.90
CA ARG A 45 6.53 14.30 -18.24
C ARG A 45 6.14 15.76 -18.47
N GLU A 46 5.68 16.11 -19.66
CA GLU A 46 5.19 17.46 -19.96
C GLU A 46 3.95 17.82 -19.13
N VAL A 47 2.96 16.93 -19.06
CA VAL A 47 1.73 17.16 -18.28
C VAL A 47 2.00 17.20 -16.77
N LEU A 48 2.97 16.43 -16.29
CA LEU A 48 3.43 16.47 -14.89
C LEU A 48 4.35 17.67 -14.60
N GLY A 49 4.64 18.52 -15.59
CA GLY A 49 5.47 19.72 -15.42
C GLY A 49 6.96 19.45 -15.22
N ILE A 50 7.46 18.29 -15.67
CA ILE A 50 8.88 17.94 -15.59
C ILE A 50 9.64 18.64 -16.73
N HIS A 51 10.44 19.64 -16.38
CA HIS A 51 11.22 20.40 -17.36
C HIS A 51 12.24 19.52 -18.07
N LYS A 52 12.37 19.68 -19.41
CA LYS A 52 13.36 18.93 -20.20
C LYS A 52 14.78 19.21 -19.68
N GLY A 53 15.56 18.14 -19.49
CA GLY A 53 16.93 18.22 -18.97
C GLY A 53 17.06 18.35 -17.44
N SER A 54 15.96 18.44 -16.68
CA SER A 54 16.00 18.54 -15.21
C SER A 54 16.42 17.24 -14.52
N ILE A 55 15.96 16.11 -15.03
CA ILE A 55 16.26 14.76 -14.52
C ILE A 55 16.38 13.81 -15.71
N GLY A 56 17.24 12.80 -15.58
CA GLY A 56 17.38 11.71 -16.56
C GLY A 56 16.17 10.77 -16.56
N ASN A 57 16.42 9.46 -16.71
CA ASN A 57 15.36 8.47 -16.62
C ASN A 57 14.80 8.40 -15.19
N TRP A 58 13.50 8.26 -15.07
CA TRP A 58 12.83 8.11 -13.80
C TRP A 58 13.24 6.79 -13.14
N MET A 59 13.51 6.84 -11.84
CA MET A 59 13.88 5.67 -11.04
C MET A 59 12.97 5.55 -9.84
N ARG A 60 12.36 4.37 -9.64
CA ARG A 60 11.47 4.09 -8.51
C ARG A 60 12.19 4.19 -7.16
N CYS A 61 13.39 3.62 -7.09
CA CYS A 61 14.24 3.62 -5.90
C CYS A 61 15.61 4.18 -6.27
N SER A 62 16.01 5.27 -5.63
CA SER A 62 17.34 5.84 -5.80
C SER A 62 18.31 5.21 -4.81
N ASN A 63 19.38 4.61 -5.33
CA ASN A 63 20.48 4.07 -4.51
C ASN A 63 21.51 5.15 -4.13
N ILE A 64 21.28 6.41 -4.51
CA ILE A 64 22.20 7.53 -4.25
C ILE A 64 21.96 8.13 -2.86
N LEU A 65 20.78 7.88 -2.27
CA LEU A 65 20.46 8.33 -0.93
C LEU A 65 21.21 7.47 0.10
N ASN A 66 22.30 8.00 0.64
CA ASN A 66 23.13 7.32 1.63
C ASN A 66 22.67 7.67 3.05
N TYR A 67 21.91 6.78 3.67
CA TYR A 67 21.51 6.91 5.06
C TYR A 67 22.58 6.26 5.96
N SER A 68 23.13 7.05 6.89
CA SER A 68 24.20 6.59 7.79
C SER A 68 23.69 6.11 9.16
N VAL A 69 22.42 6.33 9.47
CA VAL A 69 21.84 6.07 10.79
C VAL A 69 20.52 5.33 10.66
N ASN A 70 20.37 4.26 11.44
CA ASN A 70 19.11 3.56 11.64
C ASN A 70 18.56 3.86 13.03
N VAL A 71 17.24 4.01 13.11
CA VAL A 71 16.54 4.07 14.40
C VAL A 71 16.15 2.66 14.81
N THR A 72 16.65 2.20 15.95
CA THR A 72 16.42 0.83 16.44
C THR A 72 14.94 0.54 16.74
N SER A 73 14.17 1.54 17.17
CA SER A 73 12.74 1.40 17.44
C SER A 73 11.99 2.70 17.24
N VAL A 74 10.84 2.61 16.57
CA VAL A 74 9.93 3.74 16.34
C VAL A 74 8.87 3.90 17.44
N LEU A 75 8.80 2.96 18.40
CA LEU A 75 7.81 2.97 19.47
C LEU A 75 7.77 4.27 20.29
N PRO A 76 8.92 4.89 20.68
CA PRO A 76 8.89 6.13 21.46
C PRO A 76 8.20 7.27 20.70
N TYR A 77 8.36 7.32 19.38
CA TYR A 77 7.74 8.34 18.54
C TYR A 77 6.24 8.11 18.40
N HIS A 78 5.81 6.87 18.16
CA HIS A 78 4.39 6.54 18.14
C HIS A 78 3.71 6.84 19.49
N LEU A 79 4.36 6.56 20.61
CA LEU A 79 3.84 6.89 21.94
C LEU A 79 3.70 8.39 22.15
N SER A 80 4.71 9.18 21.77
CA SER A 80 4.68 10.64 21.86
C SER A 80 3.52 11.23 21.03
N LEU A 81 3.38 10.80 19.77
CA LEU A 81 2.33 11.27 18.87
C LEU A 81 0.93 10.88 19.36
N THR A 82 0.74 9.62 19.77
CA THR A 82 -0.57 9.14 20.26
C THR A 82 -0.95 9.75 21.60
N SER A 83 0.02 10.07 22.47
CA SER A 83 -0.22 10.81 23.71
C SER A 83 -0.57 12.28 23.45
N GLY A 84 -0.09 12.84 22.34
CA GLY A 84 -0.45 14.18 21.85
C GLY A 84 -1.82 14.25 21.17
N GLY A 85 -2.58 13.15 21.11
CA GLY A 85 -3.92 13.10 20.53
C GLY A 85 -3.98 12.77 19.04
N TYR A 86 -2.84 12.49 18.40
CA TYR A 86 -2.83 12.06 16.99
C TYR A 86 -3.24 10.60 16.87
N GLN A 87 -4.19 10.32 15.98
CA GLN A 87 -4.57 8.95 15.65
C GLN A 87 -3.50 8.29 14.79
N ALA A 88 -3.15 7.05 15.14
CA ALA A 88 -2.20 6.25 14.37
C ALA A 88 -2.87 4.94 13.90
N LEU A 89 -2.79 4.69 12.59
CA LEU A 89 -3.16 3.43 11.98
C LEU A 89 -1.89 2.67 11.61
N VAL A 90 -1.71 1.48 12.17
CA VAL A 90 -0.68 0.53 11.76
C VAL A 90 -1.37 -0.68 11.16
N TYR A 91 -1.07 -0.99 9.91
CA TYR A 91 -1.64 -2.16 9.24
C TYR A 91 -0.53 -3.10 8.77
N ARG A 92 -0.63 -4.36 9.18
CA ARG A 92 0.29 -5.44 8.82
C ARG A 92 -0.43 -6.78 9.02
N PHE A 93 0.09 -7.85 8.41
CA PHE A 93 -0.11 -9.17 8.99
C PHE A 93 0.63 -9.24 10.34
N THR A 94 -0.06 -9.69 11.40
CA THR A 94 0.36 -10.02 12.78
C THR A 94 0.19 -8.97 13.92
N ARG A 95 -0.64 -9.38 14.92
CA ARG A 95 -1.10 -8.88 16.25
C ARG A 95 -0.12 -8.07 17.12
N THR A 96 -0.44 -7.39 18.23
CA THR A 96 -1.47 -6.42 18.71
C THR A 96 -0.74 -5.62 19.81
N TYR A 97 -0.96 -4.31 19.96
CA TYR A 97 -0.57 -3.54 21.16
C TYR A 97 -1.71 -2.61 21.59
N SER A 98 -1.85 -2.36 22.89
CA SER A 98 -2.72 -1.32 23.45
C SER A 98 -2.04 0.06 23.35
N ASN A 99 -2.82 1.14 23.57
CA ASN A 99 -2.44 2.57 23.68
C ASN A 99 -2.79 3.41 22.43
N ASN A 100 -4.07 3.84 22.27
CA ASN A 100 -4.57 4.73 21.19
C ASN A 100 -4.11 4.41 19.75
N LEU A 101 -3.65 3.18 19.54
CA LEU A 101 -3.11 2.65 18.29
C LEU A 101 -4.13 1.69 17.72
N THR A 102 -4.61 1.98 16.50
CA THR A 102 -5.48 1.04 15.81
C THR A 102 -4.63 0.12 14.96
N PHE A 103 -4.69 -1.19 15.25
CA PHE A 103 -4.02 -2.21 14.46
C PHE A 103 -5.01 -2.93 13.54
N ALA A 104 -4.73 -2.95 12.23
CA ALA A 104 -5.57 -3.58 11.23
C ALA A 104 -4.83 -4.66 10.44
N THR A 105 -5.54 -5.72 10.05
CA THR A 105 -4.98 -6.78 9.20
C THR A 105 -5.82 -6.93 7.94
N VAL A 106 -5.18 -6.73 6.78
CA VAL A 106 -5.78 -7.01 5.47
C VAL A 106 -5.43 -8.44 5.06
N LYS A 107 -6.40 -9.35 5.17
CA LYS A 107 -6.17 -10.78 4.89
C LYS A 107 -5.84 -10.98 3.40
N GLY A 108 -4.72 -11.64 3.14
CA GLY A 108 -4.20 -11.83 1.78
C GLY A 108 -3.51 -10.60 1.19
N GLY A 109 -3.26 -9.56 1.99
CA GLY A 109 -2.37 -8.46 1.62
C GLY A 109 -0.90 -8.89 1.64
N GLY A 110 -0.13 -8.46 0.65
CA GLY A 110 1.34 -8.60 0.60
C GLY A 110 2.07 -7.42 1.28
N HIS A 111 3.36 -7.26 0.99
CA HIS A 111 4.14 -6.10 1.46
C HIS A 111 3.52 -4.77 0.99
N THR A 112 3.13 -4.74 -0.28
CA THR A 112 2.33 -3.70 -0.92
C THR A 112 0.85 -4.08 -0.89
N ALA A 113 0.23 -4.15 0.31
CA ALA A 113 -1.13 -4.67 0.49
C ALA A 113 -2.19 -4.14 -0.51
N PRO A 114 -2.19 -2.83 -0.90
CA PRO A 114 -3.14 -2.31 -1.89
C PRO A 114 -3.01 -2.94 -3.29
N GLU A 115 -1.85 -3.47 -3.68
CA GLU A 115 -1.67 -4.17 -4.97
C GLU A 115 -2.42 -5.51 -5.00
N TYR A 116 -2.58 -6.15 -3.83
CA TYR A 116 -3.18 -7.48 -3.71
C TYR A 116 -4.65 -7.45 -3.28
N ARG A 117 -5.02 -6.43 -2.50
CA ARG A 117 -6.32 -6.28 -1.84
C ARG A 117 -6.81 -4.82 -1.89
N PRO A 118 -6.97 -4.24 -3.10
CA PRO A 118 -7.26 -2.81 -3.25
C PRO A 118 -8.60 -2.41 -2.62
N LYS A 119 -9.63 -3.25 -2.73
CA LYS A 119 -10.97 -2.97 -2.19
C LYS A 119 -10.96 -2.96 -0.66
N GLU A 120 -10.28 -3.94 -0.05
CA GLU A 120 -10.16 -4.04 1.39
C GLU A 120 -9.28 -2.93 1.97
N CYS A 121 -8.19 -2.59 1.30
CA CYS A 121 -7.34 -1.46 1.70
C CYS A 121 -8.06 -0.12 1.63
N LEU A 122 -8.84 0.12 0.56
CA LEU A 122 -9.66 1.33 0.43
C LEU A 122 -10.72 1.40 1.55
N ALA A 123 -11.45 0.30 1.76
CA ALA A 123 -12.49 0.26 2.77
C ALA A 123 -11.95 0.38 4.21
N MET A 124 -10.69 -0.01 4.46
CA MET A 124 -9.98 0.24 5.72
C MET A 124 -9.62 1.73 5.86
N LEU A 125 -9.09 2.34 4.80
CA LEU A 125 -8.73 3.76 4.79
C LEU A 125 -9.97 4.65 5.01
N ASP A 126 -11.06 4.39 4.30
CA ASP A 126 -12.30 5.16 4.41
C ASP A 126 -12.90 5.12 5.82
N ARG A 127 -12.90 3.93 6.45
CA ARG A 127 -13.36 3.76 7.84
C ARG A 127 -12.47 4.50 8.81
N TRP A 128 -11.15 4.38 8.64
CA TRP A 128 -10.20 5.09 9.49
C TRP A 128 -10.37 6.62 9.41
N MET A 129 -10.44 7.18 8.19
CA MET A 129 -10.60 8.62 7.97
C MET A 129 -11.93 9.16 8.49
N SER A 130 -12.99 8.34 8.52
CA SER A 130 -14.30 8.73 9.04
C SER A 130 -14.46 8.50 10.55
N GLY A 131 -13.44 7.96 11.23
CA GLY A 131 -13.54 7.55 12.64
C GLY A 131 -14.48 6.36 12.86
N SER A 132 -14.86 5.65 11.80
CA SER A 132 -15.69 4.45 11.88
C SER A 132 -14.86 3.24 12.35
N PRO A 133 -15.47 2.28 13.06
CA PRO A 133 -14.79 1.02 13.39
C PRO A 133 -14.30 0.29 12.14
N LEU A 134 -13.08 -0.28 12.20
CA LEU A 134 -12.45 -1.05 11.12
C LEU A 134 -13.01 -2.47 10.96
#